data_AF-A0AAV6ZQL3-F1
#
_entry.id   AF-A0AAV6ZQL3-F1
#
_cell.length_a   1.000
_cell.length_b   1.000
_cell.length_c   1.000
_cell.angle_alpha   90.00
_cell.angle_beta   90.00
_cell.angle_gamma   90.00
#
_symmetry.space_group_name_H-M   'P 1'
#
loop_
_entity.id
_entity.type
_entity.pdbx_description
1 polymer ?
#
loop_
_entity_poly.entity_id
_entity_poly.type
_entity_poly.pdbx_seq_one_letter_code
_entity_poly.pdbx_strand_id
1 'polypeptide(L)'
;VQFRGGPQKFEVTGWLQIQSVRVTDEGIYRCFAKNKIGEVVAGATLTVLTPDQLNMTGLTLPKLQNQLQEDDADSEDSDYY
;
A
#
# COMPACT_ATOMS: atom_id res chain seq x y z
N VAL A 1 -13.61 5.37 0.66
CA VAL A 1 -13.51 6.25 -0.53
C VAL A 1 -13.81 7.67 -0.10
N GLN A 2 -12.97 8.63 -0.48
CA GLN A 2 -13.14 10.05 -0.13
C GLN A 2 -13.13 10.88 -1.42
N PHE A 3 -13.85 12.02 -1.41
CA PHE A 3 -13.92 12.94 -2.54
C PHE A 3 -13.74 14.38 -2.08
N ARG A 4 -13.06 15.20 -2.89
CA ARG A 4 -12.93 16.65 -2.71
C ARG A 4 -13.01 17.34 -4.06
N GLY A 5 -13.27 18.66 -4.03
CA GLY A 5 -13.11 19.48 -5.22
C GLY A 5 -11.66 19.43 -5.72
N GLY A 6 -11.49 19.46 -7.04
CA GLY A 6 -10.18 19.61 -7.66
C GLY A 6 -9.68 21.06 -7.64
N PRO A 7 -8.44 21.30 -8.10
CA PRO A 7 -7.87 22.65 -8.18
C PRO A 7 -8.62 23.56 -9.15
N GLN A 8 -9.28 23.03 -10.19
CA GLN A 8 -10.04 23.84 -11.15
C GLN A 8 -11.55 23.84 -10.87
N LYS A 9 -12.23 24.84 -11.42
CA LYS A 9 -13.69 24.96 -11.33
C LYS A 9 -14.34 23.76 -12.02
N PHE A 10 -15.26 23.10 -11.32
CA PHE A 10 -15.99 21.90 -11.76
C PHE A 10 -15.18 20.60 -11.77
N GLU A 11 -13.98 20.58 -11.21
CA GLU A 11 -13.25 19.33 -10.98
C GLU A 11 -13.66 18.67 -9.67
N VAL A 12 -13.64 17.34 -9.67
CA VAL A 12 -13.80 16.50 -8.49
C VAL A 12 -12.71 15.45 -8.50
N THR A 13 -11.99 15.34 -7.40
CA THR A 13 -10.95 14.33 -7.20
C THR A 13 -11.41 13.36 -6.11
N GLY A 14 -11.39 12.06 -6.43
CA GLY A 14 -11.64 10.99 -5.47
C GLY A 14 -10.42 10.09 -5.33
N TRP A 15 -10.23 9.50 -4.16
CA TRP A 15 -9.17 8.51 -3.93
C TRP A 15 -9.66 7.33 -3.09
N LEU A 16 -9.04 6.18 -3.37
CA LEU A 16 -9.15 4.96 -2.60
C LEU A 16 -7.80 4.71 -1.91
N GLN A 17 -7.83 4.59 -0.60
CA GLN A 17 -6.69 4.19 0.20
C GLN A 17 -6.98 2.80 0.77
N ILE A 18 -6.08 1.86 0.53
CA ILE A 18 -6.11 0.51 1.10
C ILE A 18 -5.00 0.46 2.15
N GLN A 19 -5.37 0.19 3.40
CA GLN A 19 -4.41 0.07 4.51
C GLN A 19 -4.18 -1.41 4.81
N SER A 20 -2.97 -1.76 5.24
CA SER A 20 -2.60 -3.15 5.56
C SER A 20 -2.94 -4.12 4.42
N VAL A 21 -2.47 -3.79 3.21
CA VAL A 21 -2.73 -4.55 1.97
C VAL A 21 -2.47 -6.05 2.16
N ARG A 22 -3.40 -6.87 1.69
CA ARG A 22 -3.34 -8.33 1.69
C ARG A 22 -3.39 -8.85 0.26
N VAL A 23 -2.94 -10.09 0.05
CA VAL A 23 -3.02 -10.75 -1.27
C VAL A 23 -4.47 -10.81 -1.78
N THR A 24 -5.45 -10.92 -0.88
CA THR A 24 -6.88 -10.89 -1.23
C THR A 24 -7.39 -9.55 -1.76
N ASP A 25 -6.61 -8.47 -1.60
CA ASP A 25 -6.92 -7.16 -2.17
C ASP A 25 -6.46 -7.05 -3.63
N GLU A 26 -5.72 -8.04 -4.16
CA GLU A 26 -5.34 -8.05 -5.57
C GLU A 26 -6.57 -8.06 -6.49
N GLY A 27 -6.53 -7.25 -7.55
CA GLY A 27 -7.60 -7.21 -8.52
C GLY A 27 -7.68 -5.90 -9.31
N ILE A 28 -8.79 -5.77 -10.06
CA ILE A 28 -9.07 -4.59 -10.87
C ILE A 28 -10.01 -3.65 -10.10
N TYR A 29 -9.50 -2.47 -9.76
CA TYR A 29 -10.26 -1.40 -9.16
C TYR A 29 -10.77 -0.45 -10.24
N ARG A 30 -12.02 0.00 -10.11
CA ARG A 30 -12.64 0.92 -11.07
C ARG A 30 -13.19 2.15 -10.36
N CYS A 31 -12.90 3.32 -10.92
CA CYS A 31 -13.53 4.58 -10.54
C CYS A 31 -14.65 4.89 -11.53
N PHE A 32 -15.82 5.23 -11.01
CA PHE A 32 -17.00 5.62 -11.78
C PHE A 32 -17.31 7.09 -11.48
N ALA A 33 -17.35 7.93 -12.52
CA ALA A 33 -17.74 9.33 -12.41
C ALA A 33 -18.98 9.58 -13.25
N LYS A 34 -20.07 9.97 -12.59
CA LYS A 34 -21.40 10.13 -13.20
C LYS A 34 -21.96 11.54 -12.99
N ASN A 35 -22.56 12.10 -14.02
CA ASN A 35 -23.34 13.33 -13.96
C ASN A 35 -24.64 13.17 -14.77
N LYS A 36 -25.41 14.26 -14.92
CA LYS A 36 -26.69 14.26 -15.65
C LYS A 36 -26.57 13.96 -17.16
N ILE A 37 -25.37 14.06 -17.73
CA ILE A 37 -25.11 13.85 -19.17
C ILE A 37 -24.64 12.41 -19.42
N GLY A 38 -23.93 11.79 -18.47
CA GLY A 38 -23.44 10.43 -18.64
C GLY A 38 -22.51 9.97 -17.54
N GLU A 39 -21.76 8.92 -17.85
CA GLU A 39 -20.81 8.25 -16.96
C GLU A 39 -19.51 7.96 -17.69
N VAL A 40 -18.39 8.11 -16.98
CA VAL A 40 -17.07 7.67 -17.42
C VAL A 40 -16.48 6.72 -16.39
N VAL A 41 -15.69 5.75 -16.87
CA VAL A 41 -15.08 4.71 -16.03
C VAL A 41 -13.59 4.64 -16.31
N ALA A 42 -12.79 4.58 -15.24
CA ALA A 42 -11.35 4.34 -15.31
C ALA A 42 -10.99 3.12 -14.46
N GLY A 43 -10.09 2.26 -14.96
CA GLY A 43 -9.65 1.04 -14.27
C GLY A 43 -8.16 1.09 -13.92
N ALA A 44 -7.80 0.46 -12.81
CA ALA A 44 -6.42 0.23 -12.39
C ALA A 44 -6.28 -1.19 -11.81
N THR A 45 -5.16 -1.85 -12.07
CA THR A 45 -4.85 -3.17 -11.52
C THR A 45 -3.95 -3.01 -10.30
N LEU A 46 -4.35 -3.60 -9.17
CA LEU A 46 -3.51 -3.78 -8.00
C LEU A 46 -2.95 -5.19 -8.01
N THR A 47 -1.62 -5.31 -8.09
CA THR A 47 -0.91 -6.59 -7.93
C THR A 47 -0.20 -6.57 -6.58
N VAL A 48 -0.34 -7.64 -5.80
CA VAL A 48 0.24 -7.75 -4.46
C VAL A 48 1.34 -8.80 -4.48
N LEU A 49 2.59 -8.35 -4.41
CA LEU A 49 3.75 -9.24 -4.45
C LEU A 49 4.08 -9.74 -3.04
N THR A 50 4.17 -11.06 -2.89
CA THR A 50 4.71 -11.67 -1.67
C THR A 50 6.23 -11.58 -1.64
N PRO A 51 6.88 -11.72 -0.47
CA PRO A 51 8.35 -11.74 -0.38
C PRO A 51 8.99 -12.78 -1.31
N ASP A 52 8.39 -13.96 -1.44
CA ASP A 52 8.86 -15.01 -2.35
C ASP A 52 8.80 -14.59 -3.82
N GLN A 53 7.75 -13.85 -4.21
CA GLN A 53 7.61 -13.31 -5.56
C GLN A 53 8.60 -12.18 -5.84
N LEU A 54 8.89 -11.34 -4.85
CA LEU A 54 9.87 -10.26 -4.98
C LEU A 54 11.28 -10.78 -5.22
N ASN A 55 11.66 -11.86 -4.52
CA ASN A 55 12.96 -12.51 -4.68
C ASN A 55 13.20 -13.01 -6.11
N MET A 56 12.13 -13.34 -6.86
CA MET A 56 12.22 -13.74 -8.27
C MET A 56 12.31 -12.57 -9.25
N THR A 57 11.81 -11.39 -8.86
CA THR A 57 11.79 -10.19 -9.73
C THR A 57 13.10 -9.39 -9.73
N GLY A 58 14.05 -9.73 -8.84
CA GLY A 58 15.30 -8.96 -8.67
C GLY A 58 15.07 -7.54 -8.14
N LEU A 59 13.85 -7.21 -7.72
CA LEU A 59 13.48 -5.94 -7.12
C LEU A 59 13.79 -6.02 -5.62
N THR A 60 14.74 -5.22 -5.15
CA THR A 60 15.00 -5.07 -3.71
C THR A 60 13.83 -4.33 -3.06
N LEU A 61 13.16 -4.98 -2.11
CA LEU A 61 12.12 -4.31 -1.33
C LEU A 61 12.77 -3.14 -0.56
N PRO A 62 12.24 -1.90 -0.64
CA PRO A 62 12.68 -0.84 0.25
C PRO A 62 12.35 -1.29 1.68
N LYS A 63 13.38 -1.54 2.49
CA LYS A 63 13.21 -1.82 3.91
C LYS A 63 12.53 -0.60 4.52
N LEU A 64 11.26 -0.72 4.89
CA LEU A 64 10.62 0.24 5.78
C LEU A 64 11.31 0.06 7.13
N GLN A 65 12.22 0.98 7.47
CA GLN A 65 12.90 1.01 8.76
C GLN A 65 11.89 1.35 9.87
N ASN A 66 11.09 0.36 10.27
CA ASN A 66 10.56 0.34 11.63
C ASN A 66 11.60 -0.40 12.47
N GLN A 67 12.43 0.39 13.17
CA GLN A 67 13.28 -0.11 14.23
C GLN A 67 12.40 -0.69 15.35
N LEU A 68 12.24 -2.01 15.37
CA LEU A 68 12.20 -2.76 16.62
C LEU A 68 13.30 -3.80 16.48
N GLN A 69 14.51 -3.38 16.85
CA GLN A 69 15.63 -4.26 17.06
C GLN A 69 15.48 -4.79 18.49
N GLU A 70 14.67 -5.83 18.65
CA GLU A 70 14.80 -6.75 19.79
C GLU A 70 15.77 -7.84 19.32
N ASP A 71 17.06 -7.50 19.29
CA ASP A 71 18.10 -8.51 19.16
C ASP A 71 18.42 -9.00 20.57
N ASP A 72 18.01 -10.24 20.83
CA ASP A 72 18.47 -11.08 21.92
C ASP A 72 20.00 -11.00 22.06
N ALA A 73 20.46 -10.50 23.20
CA ALA A 73 21.81 -10.70 23.69
C ALA A 73 21.69 -11.21 25.14
N ASP A 74 21.23 -12.45 25.28
CA ASP A 74 21.45 -13.24 26.47
C ASP A 74 22.94 -13.60 26.49
N SER A 75 23.74 -12.68 27.05
CA SER A 75 25.15 -12.88 27.34
C SER A 75 25.26 -13.13 28.83
N GLU A 76 25.25 -14.40 29.20
CA GLU A 76 25.76 -14.86 30.49
C GLU A 76 27.17 -14.28 30.69
N ASP A 77 27.35 -13.42 31.69
CA ASP A 77 28.67 -13.25 32.29
C ASP A 77 28.53 -13.27 33.81
N SER A 78 29.01 -14.39 34.33
CA SER A 78 29.17 -14.73 35.72
C SER A 78 30.38 -13.98 36.27
N ASP A 79 30.27 -13.58 37.54
CA ASP A 79 31.35 -13.26 38.47
C ASP A 79 32.05 -11.90 38.32
N TYR A 80 31.83 -10.97 39.26
CA TYR A 80 32.91 -10.21 39.92
C TYR A 80 32.42 -9.46 41.18
N TYR A 81 32.90 -9.93 42.35
CA TYR A 81 32.89 -9.42 43.75
C TYR A 81 31.58 -9.05 44.46
#